data_AF-A0AAV5TM76-F1
#
_entry.id   AF-A0AAV5TM76-F1
#
_cell.length_a   1.000
_cell.length_b   1.000
_cell.length_c   1.000
_cell.angle_alpha   90.00
_cell.angle_beta   90.00
_cell.angle_gamma   90.00
#
_symmetry.space_group_name_H-M   'P 1'
#
loop_
_entity.id
_entity.type
_entity.pdbx_description
1 polymer ?
#
loop_
_entity_poly.entity_id
_entity_poly.type
_entity_poly.pdbx_seq_one_letter_code
_entity_poly.pdbx_strand_id
1 'polypeptide(L)'
;DVADLCAIIENSSYVDALDALSALRFNENMYGENPISSDYNADLQSLINMKNFVDGHDDTYDDDDLAGLLWTWQTCNEFGYYQTTDYGEGIFGTPVPLNFFVVMCERVFGVGMDRIENGVERTNYQYGGRNRFKTTNVILPNGDGDPWHALGIVERGNLDDSIIPILIKGTSHCADMYGPLENDPPQLTQARKT
;
A
#
# COMPACT_ATOMS: atom_id res chain seq x y z
N ASP A 1 2.29 -2.10 -16.90
CA ASP A 1 1.76 -3.42 -16.50
C ASP A 1 2.90 -4.25 -15.88
N VAL A 2 2.62 -5.28 -15.08
CA VAL A 2 3.61 -6.22 -14.52
C VAL A 2 4.45 -6.84 -15.64
N ALA A 3 3.83 -7.12 -16.80
CA ALA A 3 4.55 -7.60 -17.99
C ALA A 3 5.65 -6.63 -18.47
N ASP A 4 5.38 -5.32 -18.44
CA ASP A 4 6.37 -4.30 -18.83
C ASP A 4 7.53 -4.22 -17.83
N LEU A 5 7.22 -4.33 -16.54
CA LEU A 5 8.22 -4.39 -15.46
C LEU A 5 9.11 -5.63 -15.61
N CYS A 6 8.52 -6.80 -15.84
CA CYS A 6 9.26 -8.04 -16.08
C CYS A 6 10.14 -7.92 -17.33
N ALA A 7 9.65 -7.31 -18.41
CA ALA A 7 10.44 -7.12 -19.62
C ALA A 7 11.70 -6.27 -19.39
N ILE A 8 11.68 -5.34 -18.43
CA ILE A 8 12.86 -4.56 -18.05
C ILE A 8 13.81 -5.38 -17.16
N ILE A 9 13.28 -6.11 -16.17
CA ILE A 9 14.09 -6.95 -15.26
C ILE A 9 14.75 -8.12 -15.99
N GLU A 10 14.03 -8.77 -16.89
CA GLU A 10 14.49 -9.94 -17.65
C GLU A 10 15.26 -9.56 -18.92
N ASN A 11 15.52 -8.27 -19.13
CA ASN A 11 16.23 -7.81 -20.31
C ASN A 11 17.69 -8.31 -20.29
N SER A 12 18.02 -9.17 -21.25
CA SER A 12 19.36 -9.78 -21.40
C SER A 12 20.49 -8.78 -21.65
N SER A 13 20.17 -7.50 -21.90
CA SER A 13 21.17 -6.43 -21.97
C SER A 13 21.80 -6.09 -20.60
N TYR A 14 21.13 -6.41 -19.49
CA TYR A 14 21.70 -6.29 -18.15
C TYR A 14 22.37 -7.60 -17.74
N VAL A 15 23.63 -7.52 -17.33
CA VAL A 15 24.42 -8.68 -16.90
C VAL A 15 24.06 -9.09 -15.46
N ASP A 16 23.70 -8.11 -14.63
CA ASP A 16 23.22 -8.30 -13.25
C ASP A 16 21.75 -7.84 -13.14
N ALA A 17 20.92 -8.63 -12.45
CA ALA A 17 19.55 -8.26 -12.14
C ALA A 17 19.48 -6.98 -11.27
N LEU A 18 20.51 -6.68 -10.48
CA LEU A 18 20.64 -5.43 -9.74
C LEU A 18 20.84 -4.22 -10.66
N ASP A 19 21.50 -4.39 -11.82
CA ASP A 19 21.65 -3.32 -12.80
C ASP A 19 20.32 -3.03 -13.51
N ALA A 20 19.54 -4.08 -13.80
CA ALA A 20 18.18 -3.93 -14.35
C ALA A 20 17.24 -3.22 -13.36
N LEU A 21 17.32 -3.58 -12.07
CA LEU A 21 16.56 -2.92 -11.00
C LEU A 21 17.00 -1.46 -10.78
N SER A 22 18.30 -1.20 -10.87
CA SER A 22 18.85 0.16 -10.83
C SER A 22 18.31 0.97 -12.01
N ALA A 23 18.35 0.43 -13.23
CA ALA A 23 17.82 1.09 -14.42
C ALA A 23 16.32 1.40 -14.33
N LEU A 24 15.52 0.53 -13.69
CA LEU A 24 14.11 0.83 -13.37
C LEU A 24 13.95 2.06 -12.48
N ARG A 25 14.78 2.16 -11.42
CA ARG A 25 14.76 3.34 -10.52
C ARG A 25 15.16 4.63 -11.23
N PHE A 26 16.02 4.54 -12.24
CA PHE A 26 16.49 5.68 -13.03
C PHE A 26 15.71 5.88 -14.34
N ASN A 27 14.66 5.11 -14.58
CA ASN A 27 13.88 5.22 -15.81
C ASN A 27 12.95 6.44 -15.72
N GLU A 28 13.42 7.58 -16.25
CA GLU A 28 12.63 8.82 -16.40
C GLU A 28 11.29 8.57 -17.12
N ASN A 29 11.19 7.57 -18.01
CA ASN A 29 9.94 7.27 -18.71
C ASN A 29 8.91 6.53 -17.84
N MET A 30 9.32 5.93 -16.72
CA MET A 30 8.42 5.20 -15.82
C MET A 30 7.94 6.05 -14.64
N TYR A 31 8.81 6.92 -14.10
CA TYR A 31 8.50 7.72 -12.91
C TYR A 31 8.76 9.23 -13.05
N GLY A 32 9.35 9.70 -14.17
CA GLY A 32 9.54 11.14 -14.41
C GLY A 32 10.46 11.88 -13.43
N GLU A 33 11.07 11.18 -12.48
CA GLU A 33 11.78 11.79 -11.35
C GLU A 33 13.25 11.36 -11.29
N ASN A 34 14.11 12.33 -10.97
CA ASN A 34 15.49 12.08 -10.56
C ASN A 34 15.52 11.17 -9.31
N PRO A 35 16.61 10.42 -9.08
CA PRO A 35 16.76 9.65 -7.83
C PRO A 35 16.45 10.53 -6.63
N ILE A 36 15.38 10.18 -5.90
CA ILE A 36 15.00 10.89 -4.68
C ILE A 36 16.07 10.57 -3.64
N SER A 37 16.92 11.55 -3.31
CA SER A 37 17.70 11.48 -2.08
C SER A 37 16.74 11.70 -0.92
N SER A 38 16.31 10.63 -0.26
CA SER A 38 15.50 10.75 0.94
C SER A 38 16.39 11.04 2.16
N ASP A 39 16.00 12.03 2.95
CA ASP A 39 16.61 12.32 4.25
C ASP A 39 15.51 12.19 5.30
N TYR A 40 15.62 11.14 6.12
CA TYR A 40 14.63 10.84 7.15
C TYR A 40 14.33 12.02 8.07
N ASN A 41 15.33 12.81 8.45
CA ASN A 41 15.10 13.96 9.34
C ASN A 41 14.40 15.10 8.59
N ALA A 42 14.73 15.33 7.32
CA ALA A 42 14.04 16.32 6.50
C ALA A 42 12.57 15.94 6.29
N ASP A 43 12.30 14.66 5.98
CA ASP A 43 10.95 14.13 5.79
C ASP A 43 10.12 14.28 7.08
N LEU A 44 10.71 13.96 8.25
CA LEU A 44 10.06 14.18 9.54
C LEU A 44 9.71 15.66 9.78
N GLN A 45 10.62 16.58 9.46
CA GLN A 45 10.33 18.02 9.61
C GLN A 45 9.22 18.47 8.68
N SER A 46 9.16 17.93 7.46
CA SER A 46 8.06 18.20 6.53
C SER A 46 6.71 17.78 7.12
N LEU A 47 6.61 16.55 7.65
CA LEU A 47 5.39 16.07 8.30
C LEU A 47 4.99 16.91 9.53
N ILE A 48 5.97 17.32 10.34
CA ILE A 48 5.74 18.19 11.51
C ILE A 48 5.21 19.55 11.08
N ASN A 49 5.76 20.13 10.01
CA ASN A 49 5.32 21.41 9.49
C ASN A 49 3.88 21.31 8.95
N MET A 50 3.60 20.34 8.08
CA MET A 50 2.27 20.12 7.49
C MET A 50 1.17 19.97 8.54
N LYS A 51 1.47 19.36 9.70
CA LYS A 51 0.51 19.19 10.79
C LYS A 51 -0.14 20.49 11.27
N ASN A 52 0.54 21.62 11.12
CA ASN A 52 -0.02 22.93 11.52
C ASN A 52 -1.03 23.50 10.51
N PHE A 53 -1.20 22.87 9.35
CA PHE A 53 -2.02 23.36 8.23
C PHE A 53 -3.27 22.48 7.98
N VAL A 54 -3.47 21.44 8.78
CA VAL A 54 -4.57 20.47 8.65
C VAL A 54 -5.95 21.10 8.94
N ASP A 55 -6.01 22.29 9.53
CA ASP A 55 -7.27 22.99 9.79
C ASP A 55 -7.91 23.62 8.52
N GLY A 56 -7.21 23.57 7.38
CA GLY A 56 -7.69 24.04 6.08
C GLY A 56 -7.83 25.56 6.00
N HIS A 57 -7.22 26.30 6.92
CA HIS A 57 -7.24 27.76 6.93
C HIS A 57 -6.04 28.39 6.22
N ASP A 58 -5.06 27.59 5.80
CA ASP A 58 -3.83 28.00 5.15
C ASP A 58 -3.55 27.08 3.95
N ASP A 59 -3.29 27.67 2.78
CA ASP A 59 -3.14 27.01 1.48
C ASP A 59 -1.67 26.74 1.10
N THR A 60 -0.75 26.80 2.08
CA THR A 60 0.67 26.51 1.87
C THR A 60 0.92 25.08 1.37
N TYR A 61 0.09 24.12 1.79
CA TYR A 61 0.12 22.73 1.33
C TYR A 61 -1.17 22.42 0.58
N ASP A 62 -1.07 21.63 -0.48
CA ASP A 62 -2.26 21.19 -1.20
C ASP A 62 -3.02 20.09 -0.45
N ASP A 63 -4.23 19.80 -0.92
CA ASP A 63 -5.10 18.80 -0.29
C ASP A 63 -4.49 17.39 -0.35
N ASP A 64 -3.66 17.09 -1.36
CA ASP A 64 -3.05 15.77 -1.55
C ASP A 64 -1.91 15.55 -0.54
N ASP A 65 -1.06 16.56 -0.31
CA ASP A 65 -0.03 16.57 0.73
C ASP A 65 -0.65 16.37 2.13
N LEU A 66 -1.72 17.10 2.42
CA LEU A 66 -2.44 17.00 3.69
C LEU A 66 -3.15 15.65 3.84
N ALA A 67 -3.70 15.09 2.75
CA ALA A 67 -4.27 13.74 2.74
C ALA A 67 -3.20 12.68 3.06
N GLY A 68 -1.98 12.83 2.54
CA GLY A 68 -0.84 11.97 2.88
C GLY A 68 -0.47 12.00 4.37
N LEU A 69 -0.47 13.19 4.98
CA LEU A 69 -0.26 13.34 6.42
C LEU A 69 -1.37 12.67 7.24
N LEU A 70 -2.64 12.86 6.85
CA LEU A 70 -3.79 12.28 7.52
C LEU A 70 -3.80 10.74 7.41
N TRP A 71 -3.42 10.19 6.26
CA TRP A 71 -3.23 8.76 6.09
C TRP A 71 -2.13 8.21 7.01
N THR A 72 -1.02 8.95 7.13
CA THR A 72 0.07 8.60 8.05
C THR A 72 -0.43 8.60 9.50
N TRP A 73 -1.24 9.59 9.89
CA TRP A 73 -1.88 9.62 11.21
C TRP A 73 -2.77 8.40 11.47
N GLN A 74 -3.64 8.03 10.52
CA GLN A 74 -4.49 6.83 10.66
C GLN A 74 -3.64 5.55 10.78
N THR A 75 -2.58 5.46 10.00
CA THR A 75 -1.63 4.35 10.07
C THR A 75 -0.97 4.25 11.45
N CYS A 76 -0.55 5.38 12.02
CA CYS A 76 0.02 5.45 13.37
C CYS A 76 -0.98 5.16 14.49
N ASN A 77 -2.27 5.46 14.31
CA ASN A 77 -3.24 5.42 15.41
C ASN A 77 -4.24 4.26 15.34
N GLU A 78 -4.41 3.64 14.18
CA GLU A 78 -5.45 2.64 13.93
C GLU A 78 -4.98 1.41 13.15
N PHE A 79 -4.21 1.57 12.07
CA PHE A 79 -4.00 0.47 11.12
C PHE A 79 -2.67 -0.27 11.26
N GLY A 80 -1.59 0.40 11.69
CA GLY A 80 -0.26 -0.19 11.73
C GLY A 80 0.22 -0.68 10.36
N TYR A 81 -0.23 -0.02 9.29
CA TYR A 81 -0.03 -0.40 7.89
C TYR A 81 1.34 0.04 7.36
N TYR A 82 2.40 -0.62 7.83
CA TYR A 82 3.79 -0.26 7.52
C TYR A 82 4.41 -1.19 6.45
N GLN A 83 5.04 -0.61 5.43
CA GLN A 83 5.76 -1.36 4.39
C GLN A 83 7.21 -1.52 4.81
N THR A 84 7.49 -2.58 5.57
CA THR A 84 8.83 -2.86 6.08
C THR A 84 9.63 -3.73 5.11
N THR A 85 10.95 -3.69 5.25
CA THR A 85 11.87 -4.58 4.52
C THR A 85 12.60 -5.56 5.45
N ASP A 86 12.24 -5.58 6.73
CA ASP A 86 12.90 -6.36 7.79
C ASP A 86 12.59 -7.87 7.78
N TYR A 87 11.87 -8.38 6.77
CA TYR A 87 11.65 -9.83 6.59
C TYR A 87 12.86 -10.59 6.03
N GLY A 88 13.92 -9.89 5.60
CA GLY A 88 15.26 -10.44 5.33
C GLY A 88 15.43 -11.24 4.04
N GLU A 89 14.36 -11.72 3.42
CA GLU A 89 14.40 -12.55 2.19
C GLU A 89 14.07 -11.75 0.91
N GLY A 90 13.99 -10.43 1.01
CA GLY A 90 13.60 -9.54 -0.09
C GLY A 90 14.76 -8.95 -0.89
N ILE A 91 14.46 -8.55 -2.13
CA ILE A 91 15.40 -7.83 -3.00
C ILE A 91 15.76 -6.42 -2.49
N PHE A 92 15.03 -5.93 -1.49
CA PHE A 92 15.20 -4.60 -0.92
C PHE A 92 16.18 -4.54 0.26
N GLY A 93 16.73 -5.69 0.71
CA GLY A 93 17.54 -5.76 1.92
C GLY A 93 16.74 -5.39 3.16
N THR A 94 17.37 -4.82 4.19
CA THR A 94 16.73 -4.41 5.46
C THR A 94 16.80 -2.90 5.81
N PRO A 95 16.82 -1.95 4.86
CA PRO A 95 17.00 -0.53 5.18
C PRO A 95 15.79 0.14 5.86
N VAL A 96 14.59 -0.44 5.81
CA VAL A 96 13.35 0.15 6.35
C VAL A 96 12.72 -0.83 7.36
N PRO A 97 13.24 -0.91 8.59
CA PRO A 97 12.66 -1.75 9.64
C PRO A 97 11.40 -1.12 10.24
N LEU A 98 10.57 -1.89 10.96
CA LEU A 98 9.38 -1.38 11.65
C LEU A 98 9.65 -0.14 12.51
N ASN A 99 10.79 -0.12 13.22
CA ASN A 99 11.19 1.01 14.07
C ASN A 99 11.33 2.33 13.32
N PHE A 100 11.59 2.32 12.01
CA PHE A 100 11.59 3.52 11.17
C PHE A 100 10.25 4.27 11.29
N PHE A 101 9.14 3.51 11.20
CA PHE A 101 7.80 4.05 11.26
C PHE A 101 7.36 4.38 12.69
N VAL A 102 7.72 3.53 13.67
CA VAL A 102 7.38 3.79 15.09
C VAL A 102 8.01 5.10 15.57
N VAL A 103 9.28 5.35 15.25
CA VAL A 103 9.96 6.61 15.59
C VAL A 103 9.32 7.80 14.86
N MET A 104 8.87 7.62 13.63
CA MET A 104 8.17 8.66 12.89
C MET A 104 6.83 9.01 13.55
N CYS A 105 6.01 8.01 13.87
CA CYS A 105 4.74 8.19 14.58
C CYS A 105 4.94 8.89 15.93
N GLU A 106 5.97 8.52 16.68
CA GLU A 106 6.28 9.14 17.97
C GLU A 106 6.69 10.61 17.81
N ARG A 107 7.57 10.92 16.85
CA ARG A 107 8.10 12.28 16.67
C ARG A 107 7.10 13.25 16.06
N VAL A 108 6.30 12.81 15.08
CA VAL A 108 5.33 13.69 14.39
C VAL A 108 4.04 13.83 15.22
N PHE A 109 3.58 12.72 15.81
CA PHE A 109 2.23 12.62 16.36
C PHE A 109 2.18 12.33 17.87
N GLY A 110 3.31 12.00 18.51
CA GLY A 110 3.32 11.59 19.92
C GLY A 110 2.66 10.23 20.14
N VAL A 111 2.68 9.36 19.12
CA VAL A 111 2.08 8.02 19.16
C VAL A 111 3.19 6.98 19.16
N GLY A 112 3.56 6.49 20.35
CA GLY A 112 4.54 5.42 20.52
C GLY A 112 3.94 4.01 20.33
N MET A 113 4.80 2.99 20.37
CA MET A 113 4.47 1.59 20.08
C MET A 113 3.22 1.09 20.82
N ASP A 114 3.14 1.30 22.14
CA ASP A 114 1.98 0.85 22.93
C ASP A 114 0.65 1.41 22.38
N ARG A 115 0.63 2.68 21.93
CA ARG A 115 -0.58 3.28 21.37
C ARG A 115 -0.88 2.76 19.97
N ILE A 116 0.15 2.49 19.16
CA ILE A 116 0.03 1.85 17.84
C ILE A 116 -0.62 0.47 18.02
N GLU A 117 -0.05 -0.39 18.86
CA GLU A 117 -0.55 -1.75 19.10
C GLU A 117 -2.00 -1.76 19.60
N ASN A 118 -2.29 -0.96 20.63
CA ASN A 118 -3.66 -0.81 21.13
C ASN A 118 -4.63 -0.27 20.06
N GLY A 119 -4.15 0.59 19.16
CA GLY A 119 -4.91 1.08 18.01
C GLY A 119 -5.27 -0.04 17.05
N VAL A 120 -4.28 -0.83 16.64
CA VAL A 120 -4.44 -1.99 15.75
C VAL A 120 -5.37 -3.03 16.36
N GLU A 121 -5.21 -3.34 17.65
CA GLU A 121 -6.09 -4.27 18.36
C GLU A 121 -7.52 -3.77 18.40
N ARG A 122 -7.73 -2.49 18.71
CA ARG A 122 -9.05 -1.86 18.73
C ARG A 122 -9.71 -1.91 17.35
N THR A 123 -8.98 -1.57 16.29
CA THR A 123 -9.48 -1.61 14.91
C THR A 123 -9.89 -3.03 14.52
N ASN A 124 -9.02 -4.01 14.77
CA ASN A 124 -9.30 -5.42 14.48
C ASN A 124 -10.43 -5.98 15.35
N TYR A 125 -10.60 -5.50 16.57
CA TYR A 125 -11.74 -5.82 17.43
C TYR A 125 -13.05 -5.26 16.87
N GLN A 126 -13.05 -4.00 16.46
CA GLN A 126 -14.22 -3.30 15.96
C GLN A 126 -14.71 -3.87 14.62
N TYR A 127 -13.80 -4.11 13.67
CA TYR A 127 -14.14 -4.49 12.30
C TYR A 127 -13.93 -5.99 12.00
N GLY A 128 -13.40 -6.74 12.96
CA GLY A 128 -13.21 -8.19 12.88
C GLY A 128 -11.92 -8.63 12.18
N GLY A 129 -11.24 -7.73 11.48
CA GLY A 129 -10.05 -8.06 10.69
C GLY A 129 -10.32 -9.21 9.69
N ARG A 130 -9.26 -9.90 9.26
CA ARG A 130 -9.39 -11.01 8.28
C ARG A 130 -10.21 -12.20 8.79
N ASN A 131 -10.08 -12.52 10.08
CA ASN A 131 -10.55 -13.80 10.64
C ASN A 131 -11.91 -13.73 11.34
N ARG A 132 -12.38 -12.53 11.71
CA ARG A 132 -13.67 -12.34 12.40
C ARG A 132 -14.58 -11.35 11.67
N PHE A 133 -14.39 -11.21 10.36
CA PHE A 133 -15.26 -10.41 9.52
C PHE A 133 -16.68 -10.99 9.54
N LYS A 134 -17.60 -10.29 10.20
CA LYS A 134 -19.00 -10.75 10.40
C LYS A 134 -19.96 -9.72 9.80
N THR A 135 -20.25 -9.87 8.52
CA THR A 135 -21.19 -9.01 7.80
C THR A 135 -21.95 -9.84 6.75
N THR A 136 -22.78 -9.17 5.95
CA THR A 136 -23.58 -9.75 4.88
C THR A 136 -23.59 -8.81 3.68
N ASN A 137 -23.83 -9.34 2.47
CA ASN A 137 -24.02 -8.61 1.22
C ASN A 137 -22.78 -7.77 0.81
N VAL A 138 -21.61 -8.41 0.78
CA VAL A 138 -20.34 -7.75 0.43
C VAL A 138 -19.59 -8.55 -0.63
N ILE A 139 -19.16 -7.89 -1.70
CA ILE A 139 -18.22 -8.44 -2.67
C ILE A 139 -16.83 -7.94 -2.32
N LEU A 140 -15.84 -8.85 -2.32
CA LEU A 140 -14.45 -8.56 -1.95
C LEU A 140 -13.52 -8.87 -3.14
N PRO A 141 -13.47 -8.00 -4.16
CA PRO A 141 -12.60 -8.19 -5.31
C PRO A 141 -11.15 -7.87 -4.94
N ASN A 142 -10.22 -8.72 -5.39
CA ASN A 142 -8.78 -8.50 -5.25
C ASN A 142 -8.09 -8.97 -6.54
N GLY A 143 -7.10 -8.23 -7.01
CA GLY A 143 -6.21 -8.70 -8.08
C GLY A 143 -5.11 -9.59 -7.52
N ASP A 144 -4.71 -10.64 -8.24
CA ASP A 144 -3.64 -11.53 -7.75
C ASP A 144 -2.22 -10.95 -7.91
N GLY A 145 -2.05 -9.93 -8.75
CA GLY A 145 -0.83 -9.14 -8.86
C GLY A 145 -0.76 -7.97 -7.88
N ASP A 146 -1.84 -7.66 -7.16
CA ASP A 146 -1.87 -6.60 -6.15
C ASP A 146 -1.27 -7.11 -4.84
N PRO A 147 -0.13 -6.60 -4.34
CA PRO A 147 0.44 -7.06 -3.07
C PRO A 147 -0.53 -6.95 -1.89
N TRP A 148 -1.53 -6.07 -1.97
CA TRP A 148 -2.52 -5.88 -0.90
C TRP A 148 -3.54 -7.01 -0.77
N HIS A 149 -3.70 -7.87 -1.78
CA HIS A 149 -4.56 -9.05 -1.67
C HIS A 149 -4.14 -9.98 -0.53
N ALA A 150 -2.86 -9.95 -0.16
CA ALA A 150 -2.31 -10.70 0.97
C ALA A 150 -2.95 -10.31 2.31
N LEU A 151 -3.53 -9.12 2.44
CA LEU A 151 -4.23 -8.65 3.63
C LEU A 151 -5.75 -8.82 3.54
N GLY A 152 -6.29 -8.98 2.32
CA GLY A 152 -7.71 -9.15 2.06
C GLY A 152 -8.25 -10.57 2.31
N ILE A 153 -9.57 -10.73 2.24
CA ILE A 153 -10.22 -12.04 2.27
C ILE A 153 -10.36 -12.51 0.82
N VAL A 154 -9.56 -13.50 0.42
CA VAL A 154 -9.56 -14.06 -0.94
C VAL A 154 -10.21 -15.44 -1.04
N GLU A 155 -10.53 -16.04 0.11
CA GLU A 155 -11.24 -17.31 0.22
C GLU A 155 -12.39 -17.14 1.21
N ARG A 156 -13.55 -17.74 0.91
CA ARG A 156 -14.78 -17.55 1.70
C ARG A 156 -14.70 -18.17 3.10
N GLY A 157 -14.11 -19.36 3.22
CA GLY A 157 -14.11 -20.11 4.48
C GLY A 157 -15.51 -20.26 5.08
N ASN A 158 -15.68 -19.80 6.32
CA ASN A 158 -16.92 -19.86 7.10
C ASN A 158 -17.71 -18.54 7.12
N LEU A 159 -17.46 -17.64 6.16
CA LEU A 159 -18.21 -16.39 6.04
C LEU A 159 -19.66 -16.65 5.59
N ASP A 160 -20.50 -15.64 5.77
CA ASP A 160 -21.90 -15.67 5.33
C ASP A 160 -22.00 -15.94 3.81
N ASP A 161 -23.08 -16.60 3.38
CA ASP A 161 -23.34 -16.95 1.97
C ASP A 161 -23.43 -15.73 1.04
N SER A 162 -23.78 -14.56 1.59
CA SER A 162 -23.84 -13.29 0.87
C SER A 162 -22.50 -12.55 0.78
N ILE A 163 -21.41 -13.09 1.33
CA ILE A 163 -20.06 -12.56 1.15
C ILE A 163 -19.37 -13.30 0.01
N ILE A 164 -18.94 -12.56 -1.01
CA ILE A 164 -18.34 -13.11 -2.24
C ILE A 164 -16.90 -12.59 -2.41
N PRO A 165 -15.88 -13.34 -1.94
CA PRO A 165 -14.48 -13.09 -2.30
C PRO A 165 -14.21 -13.44 -3.76
N ILE A 166 -13.49 -12.56 -4.47
CA ILE A 166 -13.08 -12.80 -5.87
C ILE A 166 -11.60 -12.47 -6.00
N LEU A 167 -10.79 -13.47 -6.32
CA LEU A 167 -9.38 -13.26 -6.70
C LEU A 167 -9.26 -13.24 -8.22
N ILE A 168 -9.10 -12.06 -8.79
CA ILE A 168 -9.08 -11.80 -10.24
C ILE A 168 -7.66 -12.01 -10.77
N LYS A 169 -7.46 -13.10 -11.51
CA LYS A 169 -6.17 -13.44 -12.11
C LYS A 169 -5.76 -12.48 -13.22
N GLY A 170 -4.49 -12.07 -13.18
CA GLY A 170 -3.88 -11.20 -14.18
C GLY A 170 -4.25 -9.72 -13.99
N THR A 171 -4.63 -9.32 -12.77
CA THR A 171 -4.95 -7.92 -12.47
C THR A 171 -4.19 -7.42 -11.24
N SER A 172 -3.99 -6.11 -11.19
CA SER A 172 -3.36 -5.41 -10.08
C SER A 172 -4.40 -4.59 -9.29
N HIS A 173 -3.94 -3.60 -8.53
CA HIS A 173 -4.73 -2.84 -7.58
C HIS A 173 -5.99 -2.23 -8.21
N CYS A 174 -7.16 -2.63 -7.67
CA CYS A 174 -8.48 -2.09 -8.01
C CYS A 174 -8.83 -2.10 -9.52
N ALA A 175 -8.31 -3.06 -10.29
CA ALA A 175 -8.54 -3.14 -11.73
C ALA A 175 -10.05 -3.18 -12.11
N ASP A 176 -10.87 -3.78 -11.25
CA ASP A 176 -12.32 -3.89 -11.37
C ASP A 176 -13.05 -2.55 -11.38
N MET A 177 -12.50 -1.53 -10.73
CA MET A 177 -13.08 -0.19 -10.60
C MET A 177 -12.89 0.69 -11.86
N TYR A 178 -11.95 0.33 -12.73
CA TYR A 178 -11.75 1.05 -13.99
C TYR A 178 -12.80 0.68 -15.04
N GLY A 179 -12.99 1.57 -16.03
CA GLY A 179 -13.83 1.29 -17.18
C GLY A 179 -13.34 0.09 -17.99
N PRO A 180 -14.24 -0.63 -18.70
CA PRO A 180 -13.86 -1.81 -19.48
C PRO A 180 -12.96 -1.45 -20.66
N LEU A 181 -11.95 -2.28 -20.90
CA LEU A 181 -11.04 -2.20 -22.04
C LEU A 181 -11.15 -3.45 -22.92
N GLU A 182 -10.81 -3.32 -24.20
CA GLU A 182 -10.84 -4.45 -25.15
C GLU A 182 -9.86 -5.56 -24.78
N ASN A 183 -8.75 -5.21 -24.13
CA ASN A 183 -7.69 -6.11 -23.68
C ASN A 183 -7.82 -6.55 -22.21
N ASP A 184 -8.95 -6.30 -21.56
CA ASP A 184 -9.16 -6.75 -20.18
C ASP A 184 -9.06 -8.28 -20.07
N PRO A 185 -8.40 -8.81 -19.01
CA PRO A 185 -8.37 -10.24 -18.77
C PRO A 185 -9.81 -10.83 -18.68
N PRO A 186 -10.06 -12.05 -19.20
CA PRO A 186 -11.38 -12.65 -19.15
C PRO A 186 -11.97 -12.74 -17.72
N GLN A 187 -11.12 -12.97 -16.71
CA GLN A 187 -11.56 -13.00 -15.31
C GLN A 187 -12.02 -11.63 -14.80
N LEU A 188 -11.40 -10.53 -15.25
CA LEU A 188 -11.82 -9.17 -14.88
C LEU A 188 -13.21 -8.87 -15.45
N THR A 189 -13.45 -9.23 -16.71
CA THR A 189 -14.76 -9.09 -17.35
C THR A 189 -15.83 -9.93 -16.65
N GLN A 190 -15.47 -11.12 -16.16
CA GLN A 190 -16.40 -11.97 -15.42
C GLN A 190 -16.68 -11.42 -14.01
N ALA A 191 -15.67 -10.92 -13.30
CA ALA A 191 -15.81 -10.37 -11.96
C ALA A 191 -16.81 -9.21 -11.92
N ARG A 192 -16.74 -8.28 -12.88
CA ARG A 192 -17.65 -7.13 -13.00
C ARG A 192 -19.13 -7.48 -13.25
N LYS A 193 -19.46 -8.74 -13.50
CA LYS A 193 -20.84 -9.24 -13.74
C LYS A 193 -21.42 -10.01 -12.55
N THR A 194 -20.67 -10.12 -11.45
CA THR A 194 -21.09 -10.82 -10.22
C THR A 194 -21.97 -9.90 -9.39
#